data_AF-A0A9E3W5R4-F1
#
_entry.id   AF-A0A9E3W5R4-F1
#
_cell.length_a   1.000
_cell.length_b   1.000
_cell.length_c   1.000
_cell.angle_alpha   90.00
_cell.angle_beta   90.00
_cell.angle_gamma   90.00
#
_symmetry.space_group_name_H-M   'P 1'
#
loop_
_entity.id
_entity.type
_entity.pdbx_description
1 polymer ?
#
loop_
_entity_poly.entity_id
_entity_poly.type
_entity_poly.pdbx_seq_one_letter_code
_entity_poly.pdbx_strand_id
1 'polypeptide(L)'
;EGARLVVAPDTGVAHLARAAFAPTLALFGPGSARLCAYGDFWRDTPWQALGEPDFPCRDQQRLFGRHVAWVKRCARGPRECAEPRCMHAIGADSVLAAADTLLEKGT
;
A
#
# COMPACT_ATOMS: atom_id res chain seq x y z
N GLU A 1 -16.76 11.80 -5.97
CA GLU A 1 -17.73 10.77 -5.55
C GLU A 1 -18.16 9.94 -6.75
N GLY A 2 -18.51 8.67 -6.53
CA GLY A 2 -19.00 7.77 -7.59
C GLY A 2 -17.96 6.83 -8.23
N ALA A 3 -16.71 6.83 -7.77
CA ALA A 3 -15.74 5.82 -8.20
C ALA A 3 -16.12 4.44 -7.65
N ARG A 4 -16.21 3.43 -8.52
CA ARG A 4 -16.48 2.03 -8.14
C ARG A 4 -15.28 1.37 -7.47
N LEU A 5 -14.07 1.83 -7.78
CA LEU A 5 -12.81 1.38 -7.21
C LEU A 5 -11.76 2.49 -7.38
N VAL A 6 -10.89 2.65 -6.40
CA VAL A 6 -9.67 3.47 -6.49
C VAL A 6 -8.46 2.56 -6.38
N VAL A 7 -7.58 2.61 -7.37
CA VAL A 7 -6.27 1.95 -7.32
C VAL A 7 -5.20 3.02 -7.27
N ALA A 8 -4.38 3.02 -6.21
CA ALA A 8 -3.36 4.05 -6.01
C ALA A 8 -2.16 3.53 -5.22
N PRO A 9 -0.95 4.08 -5.44
CA PRO A 9 0.18 3.88 -4.52
C PRO A 9 -0.13 4.40 -3.10
N ASP A 10 0.60 3.89 -2.11
CA ASP A 10 0.58 4.32 -0.69
C ASP A 10 0.90 5.82 -0.55
N THR A 11 -0.13 6.65 -0.74
CA THR A 11 -0.09 8.11 -0.80
C THR A 11 -1.37 8.68 -0.22
N GLY A 12 -1.42 10.00 -0.03
CA GLY A 12 -2.61 10.70 0.49
C GLY A 12 -3.91 10.37 -0.26
N VAL A 13 -3.85 10.11 -1.57
CA VAL A 13 -5.02 9.74 -2.38
C VAL A 13 -5.64 8.43 -1.89
N ALA A 14 -4.83 7.42 -1.58
CA ALA A 14 -5.33 6.15 -1.05
C ALA A 14 -6.00 6.32 0.32
N HIS A 15 -5.47 7.21 1.17
CA HIS A 15 -6.09 7.54 2.46
C HIS A 15 -7.42 8.29 2.30
N LEU A 16 -7.48 9.27 1.40
CA LEU A 16 -8.70 10.03 1.12
C LEU A 16 -9.81 9.14 0.54
N ALA A 17 -9.48 8.23 -0.38
CA ALA A 17 -10.43 7.28 -0.95
C ALA A 17 -11.03 6.37 0.12
N ARG A 18 -10.21 5.82 1.02
CA ARG A 18 -10.66 5.00 2.15
C ARG A 18 -11.53 5.79 3.13
N ALA A 19 -11.16 7.03 3.44
CA ALA A 19 -11.95 7.90 4.31
C ALA A 19 -13.33 8.23 3.73
N ALA A 20 -13.43 8.28 2.40
CA ALA A 20 -14.68 8.44 1.67
C ALA A 20 -15.45 7.11 1.46
N PHE A 21 -15.02 6.00 2.08
CA PHE A 21 -15.60 4.66 1.90
C PHE A 21 -15.62 4.15 0.45
N ALA A 22 -14.79 4.72 -0.42
CA ALA A 22 -14.62 4.17 -1.77
C ALA A 22 -13.82 2.86 -1.69
N PRO A 23 -14.26 1.78 -2.37
CA PRO A 23 -13.45 0.57 -2.50
C PRO A 23 -12.03 0.94 -2.96
N THR A 24 -11.01 0.56 -2.18
CA THR A 24 -9.63 1.04 -2.41
C THR A 24 -8.63 -0.10 -2.43
N LEU A 25 -7.90 -0.25 -3.53
CA LEU A 25 -6.72 -1.09 -3.64
C LEU A 25 -5.46 -0.22 -3.53
N ALA A 26 -4.75 -0.31 -2.41
CA ALA A 26 -3.55 0.47 -2.14
C ALA A 26 -2.29 -0.34 -2.45
N LEU A 27 -1.38 0.21 -3.28
CA LEU A 27 -0.17 -0.47 -3.75
C LEU A 27 1.06 -0.09 -2.90
N PHE A 28 1.76 -1.10 -2.36
CA PHE A 28 2.88 -0.95 -1.44
C PHE A 28 4.19 -1.51 -2.02
N GLY A 29 5.04 -0.63 -2.56
CA GLY A 29 6.42 -0.94 -2.93
C GLY A 29 7.41 -0.62 -1.81
N PRO A 30 7.93 0.61 -1.72
CA PRO A 30 8.88 0.98 -0.65
C PRO A 30 8.23 1.15 0.72
N GLY A 31 6.95 1.54 0.73
CA GLY A 31 6.10 1.66 1.92
C GLY A 31 5.70 0.30 2.50
N SER A 32 5.24 0.30 3.75
CA SER A 32 4.81 -0.90 4.46
C SER A 32 3.36 -0.76 4.89
N ALA A 33 2.50 -1.68 4.43
CA ALA A 33 1.10 -1.71 4.84
C ALA A 33 0.95 -1.88 6.37
N ARG A 34 1.90 -2.59 7.01
CA ARG A 34 1.99 -2.70 8.48
C ARG A 34 2.17 -1.35 9.17
N LEU A 35 2.84 -0.39 8.53
CA LEU A 35 3.09 0.93 9.11
C LEU A 35 2.00 1.94 8.75
N CYS A 36 1.55 1.93 7.49
CA CYS A 36 0.73 3.03 6.96
C CYS A 36 -0.76 2.66 6.82
N ALA A 37 -1.10 1.38 6.76
CA ALA A 37 -2.39 0.96 6.22
C ALA A 37 -3.28 0.25 7.25
N TYR A 38 -2.71 -0.68 8.02
CA TYR A 38 -3.46 -1.41 9.03
C TYR A 38 -3.66 -0.59 10.32
N GLY A 39 -4.79 -0.80 10.97
CA GLY A 39 -5.19 -0.15 12.21
C GLY A 39 -6.69 -0.22 12.39
N ASP A 40 -7.17 -0.16 13.63
CA ASP A 40 -8.60 -0.28 13.95
C ASP A 40 -9.46 0.79 13.30
N PHE A 41 -8.89 1.97 13.06
CA PHE A 41 -9.56 3.08 12.38
C PHE A 41 -10.11 2.69 11.00
N TRP A 42 -9.48 1.74 10.30
CA TRP A 42 -9.86 1.37 8.94
C TRP A 42 -10.60 0.04 8.83
N ARG A 43 -10.95 -0.58 9.97
CA ARG A 43 -11.53 -1.93 10.06
C ARG A 43 -12.74 -2.14 9.16
N ASP A 44 -13.61 -1.14 9.07
CA ASP A 44 -14.90 -1.23 8.39
C ASP A 44 -14.90 -0.57 7.00
N THR A 45 -13.72 -0.13 6.52
CA THR A 45 -13.61 0.45 5.17
C THR A 45 -13.40 -0.65 4.11
N PRO A 46 -13.96 -0.52 2.90
CA PRO A 46 -13.75 -1.50 1.83
C PRO A 46 -12.37 -1.29 1.20
N TRP A 47 -11.34 -1.93 1.72
CA TRP A 47 -9.98 -1.72 1.21
C TRP A 47 -9.10 -2.96 1.26
N GLN A 48 -8.05 -2.95 0.45
CA GLN A 48 -7.01 -3.97 0.44
C GLN A 48 -5.63 -3.34 0.19
N ALA A 49 -4.61 -3.82 0.91
CA ALA A 49 -3.22 -3.58 0.59
C ALA A 49 -2.72 -4.63 -0.41
N LEU A 50 -2.00 -4.20 -1.45
CA LEU A 50 -1.33 -5.08 -2.39
C LEU A 50 0.16 -4.75 -2.48
N GLY A 51 0.99 -5.77 -2.33
CA GLY A 51 2.45 -5.68 -2.38
C GLY A 51 3.09 -6.81 -1.60
N GLU A 52 4.36 -7.08 -1.86
CA GLU A 52 5.12 -8.10 -1.13
C GLU A 52 5.37 -7.61 0.31
N PRO A 53 4.80 -8.24 1.36
CA PRO A 53 4.95 -7.77 2.74
C PRO A 53 6.40 -7.75 3.23
N ASP A 54 7.22 -8.72 2.83
CA ASP A 54 8.60 -8.88 3.31
C ASP A 54 9.63 -8.68 2.17
N PHE A 55 9.53 -7.54 1.49
CA PHE A 55 10.49 -7.23 0.42
C PHE A 55 11.88 -6.84 0.98
N PRO A 56 13.00 -7.43 0.49
CA PRO A 56 14.33 -7.27 1.09
C PRO A 56 14.86 -5.83 1.20
N CYS A 57 14.42 -4.92 0.34
CA CYS A 57 14.85 -3.52 0.40
C CYS A 57 14.26 -2.74 1.58
N ARG A 58 13.30 -3.31 2.32
CA ARG A 58 12.67 -2.68 3.50
C ARG A 58 13.45 -3.01 4.77
N ASP A 59 14.72 -2.63 4.78
CA ASP A 59 15.72 -2.94 5.81
C ASP A 59 15.98 -1.78 6.79
N GLN A 60 15.24 -0.67 6.67
CA GLN A 60 15.46 0.51 7.49
C GLN A 60 14.51 0.56 8.69
N GLN A 61 15.07 0.80 9.89
CA GLN A 61 14.36 0.82 11.18
C GLN A 61 14.11 2.24 11.73
N ARG A 62 14.35 3.28 10.93
CA ARG A 62 14.11 4.68 11.34
C ARG A 62 12.75 5.17 10.85
N LEU A 63 11.89 5.59 11.78
CA LEU A 63 10.58 6.18 11.51
C LEU A 63 10.48 7.54 12.22
N PHE A 64 10.20 8.61 11.46
CA PHE A 64 10.11 9.98 11.98
C PHE A 64 11.28 10.36 12.91
N GLY A 65 12.51 10.10 12.45
CA GLY A 65 13.73 10.44 13.19
C GLY A 65 14.09 9.49 14.36
N ARG A 66 13.23 8.53 14.70
CA ARG A 66 13.40 7.61 15.83
C ARG A 66 13.74 6.20 15.36
N HIS A 67 14.57 5.49 16.11
CA HIS A 67 14.83 4.06 15.88
C HIS A 67 13.72 3.22 16.50
N VAL A 68 13.16 2.29 15.72
CA VAL A 68 12.10 1.38 16.15
C VAL A 68 12.43 -0.01 15.59
N ALA A 69 12.81 -0.95 16.46
CA ALA A 69 13.40 -2.23 16.05
C ALA A 69 12.52 -3.08 15.12
N TRP A 70 11.20 -3.01 15.26
CA TRP A 70 10.27 -3.78 14.44
C TRP A 70 9.94 -3.13 13.09
N VAL A 71 10.33 -1.88 12.87
CA VAL A 71 10.03 -1.14 11.63
C VAL A 71 10.84 -1.71 10.47
N LYS A 72 10.13 -2.04 9.39
CA LYS A 72 10.70 -2.40 8.09
C LYS A 72 10.15 -1.45 7.03
N ARG A 73 11.00 -0.58 6.47
CA ARG A 73 10.64 0.34 5.38
C ARG A 73 11.83 0.63 4.48
N CYS A 74 11.56 1.22 3.31
CA CYS A 74 12.59 1.78 2.44
C CYS A 74 12.33 3.27 2.21
N ALA A 75 13.34 4.11 2.43
CA ALA A 75 13.33 5.55 2.15
C ALA A 75 14.42 5.94 1.14
N ARG A 76 15.01 4.96 0.44
CA ARG A 76 16.00 5.19 -0.62
C ARG A 76 15.35 5.99 -1.75
N GLY A 77 16.02 7.04 -2.20
CA GLY A 77 15.59 7.82 -3.36
C GLY A 77 16.04 7.21 -4.69
N PRO A 78 15.66 7.82 -5.84
CA PRO A 78 16.06 7.34 -7.17
C PRO A 78 17.58 7.27 -7.41
N ARG A 79 18.39 8.01 -6.63
CA ARG A 79 19.86 7.95 -6.69
C ARG A 79 20.46 6.75 -5.96
N GLU A 80 19.70 6.13 -5.05
CA GLU A 80 20.14 5.01 -4.20
C GLU A 80 19.46 3.70 -4.59
N CYS A 81 18.36 3.79 -5.35
CA CYS A 81 17.58 2.66 -5.86
C CYS A 81 17.55 2.74 -7.38
N ALA A 82 18.48 2.02 -8.02
CA ALA A 82 18.58 1.99 -9.48
C ALA A 82 17.33 1.37 -10.14
N GLU A 83 16.63 0.47 -9.42
CA GLU A 83 15.45 -0.21 -9.92
C GLU A 83 14.45 -0.48 -8.78
N PRO A 84 13.19 -0.01 -8.88
CA PRO A 84 12.17 -0.20 -7.86
C PRO A 84 11.55 -1.61 -7.94
N ARG A 85 12.34 -2.66 -7.74
CA ARG A 85 11.90 -4.06 -7.81
C ARG A 85 10.72 -4.38 -6.89
N CYS A 86 10.61 -3.67 -5.77
CA CYS A 86 9.47 -3.77 -4.86
C CYS A 86 8.13 -3.36 -5.50
N MET A 87 8.16 -2.42 -6.46
CA MET A 87 6.99 -2.07 -7.27
C MET A 87 6.81 -3.05 -8.42
N HIS A 88 7.89 -3.52 -9.06
CA HIS A 88 7.80 -4.51 -10.15
C HIS A 88 7.22 -5.86 -9.69
N ALA A 89 7.41 -6.22 -8.42
CA ALA A 89 6.79 -7.38 -7.82
C ALA A 89 5.25 -7.30 -7.78
N ILE A 90 4.69 -6.09 -7.91
CA ILE A 90 3.25 -5.87 -8.05
C ILE A 90 2.88 -6.00 -9.54
N GLY A 91 2.68 -7.23 -9.98
CA GLY A 91 2.29 -7.52 -11.36
C GLY A 91 0.90 -6.98 -11.73
N ALA A 92 0.70 -6.61 -13.00
CA ALA A 92 -0.60 -6.12 -13.48
C ALA A 92 -1.73 -7.13 -13.23
N ASP A 93 -1.47 -8.42 -13.43
CA ASP A 93 -2.46 -9.47 -13.22
C ASP A 93 -2.92 -9.57 -11.76
N SER A 94 -2.01 -9.36 -10.79
CA SER A 94 -2.38 -9.37 -9.37
C SER A 94 -3.19 -8.13 -8.98
N VAL A 95 -2.93 -6.99 -9.62
CA VAL A 95 -3.74 -5.78 -9.47
C VAL A 95 -5.15 -6.02 -9.99
N LEU A 96 -5.29 -6.60 -11.19
CA LEU A 96 -6.59 -6.89 -11.80
C LEU A 96 -7.40 -7.89 -10.97
N ALA A 97 -6.80 -9.00 -10.55
CA ALA A 97 -7.49 -9.99 -9.73
C ALA A 97 -7.95 -9.41 -8.36
N ALA A 98 -7.13 -8.57 -7.73
CA ALA A 98 -7.50 -7.90 -6.49
C ALA A 98 -8.58 -6.82 -6.71
N ALA A 99 -8.56 -6.14 -7.85
CA ALA A 99 -9.59 -5.18 -8.24
C ALA A 99 -10.94 -5.87 -8.41
N ASP A 100 -10.99 -7.00 -9.12
CA ASP A 100 -12.22 -7.78 -9.32
C ASP A 100 -12.82 -8.21 -7.97
N THR A 101 -11.98 -8.73 -7.07
CA THR A 101 -12.40 -9.14 -5.71
C THR A 101 -13.05 -7.99 -4.92
N LEU A 102 -12.53 -6.75 -5.04
CA LEU A 102 -13.09 -5.58 -4.36
C LEU A 102 -14.39 -5.09 -5.03
N LEU A 103 -14.48 -5.19 -6.35
CA LEU A 103 -15.66 -4.81 -7.11
C LEU A 103 -16.84 -5.74 -6.85
N GLU A 104 -16.59 -7.05 -6.71
CA GLU A 104 -17.59 -8.05 -6.36
C GLU A 104 -18.18 -7.84 -4.96
N LYS A 105 -17.34 -7.47 -3.99
CA LYS A 105 -17.76 -7.18 -2.59
C LYS A 105 -18.58 -5.89 -2.44
N GLY A 106 -18.52 -4.99 -3.42
CA GLY A 106 -19.23 -3.71 -3.44
C GLY A 106 -20.62 -3.75 -4.09
N THR A 107 -21.07 -4.93 -4.52
CA THR A 107 -22.41 -5.23 -5.04
C THR A 107 -23.23 -5.99 -4.02
#